data_AF-A0A2S3QMS9-F1
#
_entry.id   AF-A0A2S3QMS9-F1
#
_cell.length_a   1.000
_cell.length_b   1.000
_cell.length_c   1.000
_cell.angle_alpha   90.00
_cell.angle_beta   90.00
_cell.angle_gamma   90.00
#
_symmetry.space_group_name_H-M   'P 1'
#
loop_
_entity.id
_entity.type
_entity.pdbx_description
1 polymer ?
#
loop_
_entity_poly.entity_id
_entity_poly.type
_entity_poly.pdbx_seq_one_letter_code
_entity_poly.pdbx_strand_id
1 'polypeptide(L)'
;MENKKAYILLNERGQSTVEYILLFVVVTSFAMLVFKSEGFQGMIGEGMFGTLARSMEYSARYGDKGSVDSYGKTYGNPVHPLYYNNDEGRSHFFSPVGIYDEQL
;
A
#
# COMPACT_ATOMS: atom_id res chain seq x y z
N MET A 1 33.00 27.11 -14.25
CA MET A 1 32.69 26.14 -13.19
C MET A 1 32.50 24.77 -13.85
N GLU A 2 33.55 23.96 -13.86
CA GLU A 2 33.51 22.64 -14.48
C GLU A 2 32.77 21.64 -13.59
N ASN A 3 31.79 20.94 -14.18
CA ASN A 3 31.15 19.79 -13.57
C ASN A 3 32.13 18.60 -13.60
N LYS A 4 32.91 18.42 -12.53
CA LYS A 4 33.65 17.17 -12.29
C LYS A 4 32.66 16.05 -11.98
N LYS A 5 32.03 15.51 -13.02
CA LYS A 5 31.26 14.28 -12.94
C LYS A 5 32.21 13.14 -12.54
N ALA A 6 31.76 12.35 -11.58
CA ALA A 6 32.49 11.25 -10.96
C ALA A 6 32.88 10.20 -12.01
N TYR A 7 34.10 10.29 -12.51
CA TYR A 7 34.76 9.21 -13.26
C TYR A 7 35.75 8.47 -12.35
N ILE A 8 35.30 8.12 -11.13
CA ILE A 8 36.14 7.42 -10.14
C ILE A 8 36.54 6.01 -10.63
N LEU A 9 35.88 5.48 -11.66
CA LEU A 9 36.06 4.09 -12.12
C LEU A 9 36.55 3.94 -13.56
N LEU A 10 36.85 5.02 -14.29
CA LEU A 10 37.02 4.92 -15.75
C LEU A 10 38.44 4.58 -16.23
N ASN A 11 39.43 4.42 -15.34
CA ASN A 11 40.83 4.31 -15.77
C ASN A 11 41.74 3.41 -14.90
N GLU A 12 41.19 2.42 -14.21
CA GLU A 12 41.96 1.43 -13.45
C GLU A 12 42.28 0.21 -14.33
N ARG A 13 43.50 0.12 -14.84
CA ARG A 13 44.01 -0.95 -15.73
C ARG A 13 44.15 -2.34 -15.06
N GLY A 14 43.43 -2.59 -13.97
CA GLY A 14 43.45 -3.85 -13.21
C GLY A 14 42.06 -4.42 -12.89
N GLN A 15 40.99 -3.81 -13.42
CA GLN A 15 39.63 -4.17 -13.06
C GLN A 15 39.18 -5.44 -13.82
N SER A 16 39.22 -6.57 -13.14
CA SER A 16 38.76 -7.85 -13.68
C SER A 16 37.25 -7.97 -13.49
N THR A 17 36.54 -8.51 -14.49
CA THR A 17 35.11 -8.89 -14.38
C THR A 17 34.81 -9.69 -13.11
N VAL A 18 35.79 -10.46 -12.63
CA VAL A 18 35.72 -11.24 -11.39
C VAL A 18 35.53 -10.36 -10.15
N GLU A 19 36.19 -9.21 -10.09
CA GLU A 19 36.09 -8.28 -8.96
C GLU A 19 34.68 -7.71 -8.83
N TYR A 20 34.05 -7.36 -9.96
CA TYR A 20 32.66 -6.91 -9.98
C TYR A 20 31.67 -8.01 -9.59
N ILE A 21 31.92 -9.26 -9.99
CA ILE A 21 31.10 -10.40 -9.57
C ILE A 21 31.24 -10.61 -8.06
N LEU A 22 32.46 -10.55 -7.52
CA LEU A 22 32.70 -10.67 -6.07
C LEU A 22 32.03 -9.54 -5.30
N LEU A 23 32.18 -8.29 -5.77
CA LEU A 23 31.50 -7.15 -5.17
C LEU A 23 29.98 -7.33 -5.20
N PHE A 24 29.43 -7.80 -6.32
CA PHE A 24 28.00 -8.09 -6.44
C PHE A 24 27.55 -9.18 -5.46
N VAL A 25 28.31 -10.27 -5.31
CA VAL A 25 28.02 -11.32 -4.32
C VAL A 25 28.04 -10.76 -2.90
N VAL A 26 29.01 -9.91 -2.56
CA VAL A 26 29.10 -9.28 -1.23
C VAL A 26 27.91 -8.35 -0.98
N VAL A 27 27.57 -7.48 -1.95
CA VAL A 27 26.44 -6.56 -1.84
C VAL A 27 25.11 -7.32 -1.71
N THR A 28 24.91 -8.37 -2.51
CA THR A 28 23.68 -9.18 -2.45
C THR A 28 23.57 -9.98 -1.15
N SER A 29 24.67 -10.48 -0.60
CA SER A 29 24.65 -11.16 0.70
C SER A 29 24.34 -10.20 1.85
N PHE A 30 24.85 -8.97 1.83
CA PHE A 30 24.40 -7.92 2.77
C PHE A 30 22.93 -7.56 2.60
N ALA A 31 22.44 -7.42 1.36
CA ALA A 31 21.03 -7.14 1.09
C ALA A 31 20.12 -8.24 1.64
N MET A 32 20.48 -9.52 1.43
CA MET A 32 19.75 -10.65 1.98
C MET A 32 19.73 -10.65 3.52
N LEU A 33 20.83 -10.28 4.16
CA LEU A 33 20.89 -10.17 5.62
C LEU A 33 19.93 -9.10 6.15
N VAL A 34 19.84 -7.95 5.47
CA VAL A 34 18.88 -6.89 5.83
C VAL A 34 17.44 -7.37 5.61
N PHE A 35 17.13 -7.96 4.45
CA PHE A 35 15.78 -8.43 4.12
C PHE A 35 15.29 -9.58 4.99
N LYS A 36 16.21 -10.39 5.54
CA LYS A 36 15.89 -11.46 6.49
C LYS A 36 15.78 -10.98 7.95
N SER A 37 16.16 -9.75 8.25
CA SER A 37 16.06 -9.23 9.62
C SER A 37 14.59 -9.11 10.04
N GLU A 38 14.28 -9.50 11.28
CA GLU A 38 12.93 -9.43 11.84
C GLU A 38 12.37 -8.01 11.81
N GLY A 39 13.22 -7.00 12.06
CA GLY A 39 12.82 -5.59 11.98
C GLY A 39 12.39 -5.16 10.57
N PHE A 40 13.13 -5.57 9.53
CA PHE A 40 12.76 -5.25 8.15
C PHE A 40 11.50 -6.02 7.72
N GLN A 41 11.39 -7.30 8.08
CA GLN A 41 10.20 -8.11 7.79
C GLN A 41 8.95 -7.59 8.52
N GLY A 42 9.07 -7.14 9.77
CA GLY A 42 7.97 -6.52 10.51
C GLY A 42 7.53 -5.20 9.89
N MET A 43 8.48 -4.38 9.43
CA MET A 43 8.17 -3.09 8.80
C MET A 43 7.49 -3.27 7.43
N ILE A 44 8.01 -4.14 6.57
CA ILE A 44 7.52 -4.31 5.20
C ILE A 44 6.38 -5.33 5.11
N GLY A 45 6.53 -6.51 5.71
CA GLY A 45 5.62 -7.64 5.53
C GLY A 45 4.20 -7.37 6.04
N GLU A 46 3.99 -7.46 7.35
CA GLU A 46 2.66 -7.26 7.94
C GLU A 46 2.37 -5.81 8.32
N GLY A 47 3.40 -5.01 8.61
CA GLY A 47 3.24 -3.63 9.05
C GLY A 47 2.74 -2.72 7.92
N MET A 48 3.63 -2.29 7.03
CA MET A 48 3.31 -1.25 6.06
C MET A 48 2.33 -1.72 4.97
N PHE A 49 2.61 -2.84 4.30
CA PHE A 49 1.76 -3.32 3.22
C PHE A 49 0.46 -3.95 3.75
N GLY A 50 0.50 -4.63 4.89
CA GLY A 50 -0.70 -5.14 5.55
C GLY A 50 -1.64 -4.01 5.97
N THR A 51 -1.12 -2.94 6.59
CA THR A 51 -1.94 -1.76 6.94
C THR A 51 -2.46 -1.04 5.70
N LEU A 52 -1.67 -0.90 4.65
CA LEU A 52 -2.12 -0.28 3.39
C LEU A 52 -3.20 -1.12 2.70
N ALA A 53 -3.03 -2.44 2.63
CA ALA A 53 -4.03 -3.33 2.05
C ALA A 53 -5.35 -3.26 2.83
N ARG A 54 -5.30 -3.29 4.16
CA ARG A 54 -6.50 -3.15 5.02
C ARG A 54 -7.17 -1.79 4.86
N SER A 55 -6.41 -0.70 4.74
CA SER A 55 -7.00 0.63 4.55
C SER A 55 -7.63 0.79 3.17
N MET A 56 -7.04 0.19 2.13
CA MET A 56 -7.62 0.14 0.79
C MET A 56 -8.92 -0.70 0.77
N GLU A 57 -8.91 -1.87 1.40
CA GLU A 57 -10.09 -2.73 1.51
C GLU A 57 -11.23 -2.04 2.26
N TYR A 58 -10.93 -1.39 3.39
CA TYR A 58 -11.91 -0.59 4.12
C TYR A 58 -12.47 0.55 3.27
N SER A 59 -11.60 1.33 2.64
CA SER A 59 -12.04 2.47 1.81
C SER A 59 -12.93 2.01 0.65
N ALA A 60 -12.62 0.86 0.05
CA ALA A 60 -13.45 0.28 -1.01
C ALA A 60 -14.83 -0.17 -0.50
N ARG A 61 -14.92 -0.68 0.73
CA ARG A 61 -16.17 -1.18 1.33
C ARG A 61 -17.04 -0.07 1.94
N TYR A 62 -16.44 0.94 2.55
CA TYR A 62 -17.16 1.97 3.32
C TYR A 62 -17.20 3.32 2.62
N GLY A 63 -16.38 3.55 1.60
CA GLY A 63 -16.28 4.86 0.93
C GLY A 63 -15.68 5.95 1.82
N ASP A 64 -15.16 5.57 2.99
CA ASP A 64 -14.58 6.44 4.00
C ASP A 64 -13.25 5.86 4.50
N LYS A 65 -12.47 6.67 5.22
CA LYS A 65 -11.16 6.28 5.76
C LYS A 65 -11.34 5.47 7.03
N GLY A 66 -10.68 4.31 7.08
CA GLY A 66 -10.64 3.46 8.25
C GLY A 66 -9.77 2.23 8.04
N SER A 67 -9.69 1.37 9.05
CA SER A 67 -8.79 0.22 9.06
C SER A 67 -9.36 -1.05 9.69
N VAL A 68 -10.52 -0.95 10.34
CA VAL A 68 -11.16 -2.05 11.07
C VAL A 68 -12.50 -2.35 10.43
N ASP A 69 -12.59 -3.49 9.74
CA ASP A 69 -13.83 -3.98 9.18
C ASP A 69 -14.67 -4.68 10.27
N SER A 70 -15.69 -3.99 10.76
CA SER A 70 -16.67 -4.56 11.70
C SER A 70 -17.90 -5.15 10.98
N TYR A 71 -18.00 -5.03 9.66
CA TYR A 71 -19.19 -5.45 8.90
C TYR A 71 -19.18 -6.96 8.60
N GLY A 72 -18.06 -7.65 8.87
CA GLY A 72 -17.97 -9.11 8.81
C GLY A 72 -18.00 -9.66 7.38
N LYS A 73 -17.86 -10.98 7.25
CA LYS A 73 -17.79 -11.69 5.96
C LYS A 73 -19.16 -11.97 5.31
N THR A 74 -20.24 -11.50 5.93
CA THR A 74 -21.59 -11.96 5.61
C THR A 74 -22.30 -10.94 4.74
N TYR A 75 -22.42 -11.22 3.44
CA TYR A 75 -23.23 -10.45 2.48
C TYR A 75 -24.76 -10.51 2.74
N GLY A 76 -25.17 -10.96 3.92
CA GLY A 76 -26.57 -11.20 4.28
C GLY A 76 -27.27 -10.01 4.95
N ASN A 77 -26.55 -8.91 5.20
CA ASN A 77 -27.16 -7.72 5.78
C ASN A 77 -27.75 -6.84 4.65
N PRO A 78 -29.06 -6.57 4.65
CA PRO A 78 -29.71 -5.77 3.60
C PRO A 78 -29.24 -4.30 3.57
N VAL A 79 -28.57 -3.83 4.62
CA VAL A 79 -28.10 -2.45 4.75
C VAL A 79 -26.58 -2.42 4.64
N HIS A 80 -26.05 -1.95 3.51
CA HIS A 80 -24.61 -1.81 3.27
C HIS A 80 -24.07 -0.49 3.87
N PRO A 81 -22.89 -0.48 4.51
CA PRO A 81 -22.37 0.73 5.19
C PRO A 81 -22.09 1.86 4.22
N LEU A 82 -21.63 1.53 3.00
CA LEU A 82 -21.47 2.49 1.90
C LEU A 82 -22.78 3.23 1.58
N TYR A 83 -23.92 2.57 1.75
CA TYR A 83 -25.23 3.11 1.37
C TYR A 83 -25.88 3.89 2.52
N TYR A 84 -25.76 3.37 3.74
CA TYR A 84 -26.47 3.89 4.90
C TYR A 84 -25.54 3.98 6.10
N ASN A 85 -25.38 5.21 6.60
CA ASN A 85 -24.68 5.48 7.83
C ASN A 85 -25.62 5.19 9.01
N ASN A 86 -25.37 4.09 9.71
CA ASN A 86 -26.16 3.71 10.89
C ASN A 86 -25.95 4.68 12.07
N ASP A 87 -24.79 5.32 12.18
CA ASP A 87 -24.48 6.24 13.29
C ASP A 87 -25.21 7.57 13.13
N GLU A 88 -25.36 8.02 11.89
CA GLU A 88 -26.06 9.27 11.55
C GLU A 88 -27.53 9.05 11.16
N GLY A 89 -27.97 7.79 11.05
CA GLY A 89 -29.34 7.42 10.65
C GLY A 89 -29.75 7.93 9.27
N ARG A 90 -28.79 8.10 8.34
CA ARG A 90 -29.02 8.69 7.01
C ARG A 90 -28.23 7.97 5.92
N SER A 91 -28.73 8.04 4.69
CA SER A 91 -27.98 7.55 3.53
C SER A 91 -26.84 8.50 3.19
N HIS A 92 -25.71 7.95 2.72
CA HIS A 92 -24.63 8.73 2.10
C HIS A 92 -25.04 9.28 0.71
N PHE A 93 -26.09 8.73 0.12
CA PHE A 93 -26.63 9.19 -1.15
C PHE A 93 -27.72 10.24 -0.91
N PHE A 94 -27.74 11.24 -1.78
CA PHE A 94 -28.84 12.20 -1.81
C PHE A 94 -30.10 11.49 -2.27
N SER A 95 -31.07 11.30 -1.37
CA SER A 95 -32.43 11.01 -1.79
C SER A 95 -33.09 12.32 -2.24
N PRO A 96 -33.99 12.28 -3.23
CA PRO A 96 -34.76 13.46 -3.60
C PRO A 96 -35.52 14.00 -2.38
N VAL A 97 -35.55 15.32 -2.27
CA VAL A 97 -36.21 16.05 -1.17
C VAL A 97 -37.74 15.89 -1.23
N GLY A 98 -38.28 15.49 -2.39
CA GLY A 98 -39.70 15.24 -2.61
C GLY A 98 -39.97 13.86 -3.20
N ILE A 99 -41.22 13.41 -3.05
CA ILE A 99 -41.76 12.19 -3.65
C ILE A 99 -41.63 12.32 -5.18
N TYR A 100 -41.14 11.28 -5.86
CA TYR A 100 -41.25 11.21 -7.32
C TYR A 100 -42.73 11.25 -7.67
N ASP A 101 -43.17 12.31 -8.33
CA ASP A 101 -44.56 12.40 -8.80
C ASP A 101 -44.79 11.25 -9.79
N GLU A 102 -45.60 10.27 -9.40
CA GLU A 102 -45.97 9.11 -10.24
C GLU A 102 -47.00 9.53 -11.30
N GLN A 103 -46.72 10.61 -12.04
CA GLN A 103 -47.54 11.06 -13.16
C GLN A 103 -46.72 11.08 -14.44
N LEU A 104 -46.76 9.93 -15.13
CA LEU A 104 -46.47 9.79 -16.56
C LEU A 104 -47.46 8.79 -17.16
#